data_AF-A0A8T7FZL3-F1
#
_entry.id   AF-A0A8T7FZL3-F1
#
_cell.length_a   1.000
_cell.length_b   1.000
_cell.length_c   1.000
_cell.angle_alpha   90.00
_cell.angle_beta   90.00
_cell.angle_gamma   90.00
#
_symmetry.space_group_name_H-M   'P 1'
#
loop_
_entity.id
_entity.type
_entity.pdbx_description
1 polymer ?
#
loop_
_entity_poly.entity_id
_entity_poly.type
_entity_poly.pdbx_seq_one_letter_code
_entity_poly.pdbx_strand_id
1 'polypeptide(L)' 'MPKREIYLLSPRSLSPETIAVAFAKTSRSPESFREIAAELSDEKSAQFHEKWVVGYGHASVAEHAILHIAF' A
#
# COMPACT_ATOMS: atom_id res chain seq x y z
N MET A 1 0.33 12.18 -22.46
CA MET A 1 0.02 11.21 -21.39
C MET A 1 1.33 10.53 -20.99
N PRO A 2 1.60 10.33 -19.69
CA PRO A 2 2.74 9.53 -19.26
C PRO A 2 2.66 8.14 -19.91
N LYS A 3 3.82 7.53 -20.15
CA LYS A 3 3.92 6.20 -20.77
C LYS A 3 3.20 5.20 -19.87
N ARG A 4 2.27 4.43 -20.43
CA ARG A 4 1.56 3.38 -19.69
C ARG A 4 2.57 2.30 -19.31
N GLU A 5 2.69 2.03 -18.02
CA GLU A 5 3.53 0.97 -17.48
C GLU A 5 2.67 -0.09 -16.80
N ILE A 6 3.06 -1.35 -16.92
CA ILE A 6 2.45 -2.48 -16.23
C ILE A 6 3.57 -3.13 -15.42
N TYR A 7 3.42 -3.17 -14.10
CA TYR A 7 4.41 -3.74 -13.19
C TYR A 7 3.74 -4.27 -11.93
N LEU A 8 4.48 -5.12 -11.21
CA LEU A 8 4.08 -5.67 -9.93
C LEU A 8 4.71 -4.86 -8.80
N LEU A 9 3.92 -4.51 -7.78
CA LEU A 9 4.45 -4.21 -6.45
C LEU A 9 4.74 -5.55 -5.77
N SER A 10 6.01 -5.95 -5.76
CA SER A 10 6.41 -7.30 -5.37
C SER A 10 6.31 -7.50 -3.84
N PRO A 11 5.59 -8.53 -3.35
CA PRO A 11 5.56 -8.88 -1.93
C PRO A 11 6.90 -9.45 -1.43
N ARG A 12 7.87 -9.68 -2.32
CA ARG A 12 9.27 -10.00 -1.95
C ARG A 12 10.07 -8.76 -1.58
N SER A 13 9.56 -7.57 -1.89
CA SER A 13 10.27 -6.30 -1.76
C SER A 13 9.56 -5.33 -0.82
N LEU A 14 8.24 -5.46 -0.67
CA LEU A 14 7.39 -4.63 0.16
C LEU A 14 6.53 -5.52 1.04
N SER A 15 6.27 -5.11 2.28
CA SER A 15 5.32 -5.80 3.14
C SER A 15 3.91 -5.72 2.56
N PRO A 16 3.02 -6.70 2.84
CA PRO A 16 1.62 -6.64 2.41
C PRO A 16 0.91 -5.35 2.86
N GLU A 17 1.27 -4.84 4.05
CA GLU A 17 0.76 -3.57 4.57
C GLU A 17 1.24 -2.37 3.74
N THR A 18 2.53 -2.29 3.39
CA THR A 18 3.03 -1.21 2.52
C THR A 18 2.36 -1.22 1.15
N ILE A 19 2.11 -2.41 0.59
CA ILE A 19 1.36 -2.54 -0.67
C ILE A 19 -0.05 -1.99 -0.50
N ALA A 20 -0.78 -2.38 0.55
CA ALA A 20 -2.11 -1.85 0.84
C ALA A 20 -2.14 -0.32 1.00
N VAL A 21 -1.17 0.26 1.72
CA VAL A 21 -1.06 1.71 1.91
C VAL A 21 -0.73 2.43 0.60
N ALA A 22 0.09 1.85 -0.29
CA ALA A 22 0.37 2.43 -1.60
C ALA A 22 -0.91 2.49 -2.47
N PHE A 23 -1.75 1.46 -2.41
CA PHE A 23 -3.06 1.47 -3.07
C PHE A 23 -4.00 2.54 -2.50
N ALA A 24 -4.06 2.68 -1.17
CA ALA A 24 -4.86 3.71 -0.54
C ALA A 24 -4.43 5.13 -0.95
N LYS A 25 -3.12 5.41 -0.90
CA LYS A 25 -2.56 6.74 -1.23
C LYS A 25 -2.78 7.14 -2.68
N THR A 26 -2.79 6.19 -3.61
CA THR A 26 -3.01 6.46 -5.04
C THR A 26 -4.36 7.12 -5.31
N SER A 27 -5.37 6.89 -4.47
CA SER A 27 -6.69 7.54 -4.60
C SER A 27 -6.64 9.08 -4.42
N ARG A 28 -5.56 9.61 -3.84
CA ARG A 28 -5.42 11.04 -3.48
C ARG A 28 -4.04 11.63 -3.83
N SER A 29 -3.19 10.90 -4.54
CA SER A 29 -1.88 11.39 -5.03
C SER A 29 -1.85 11.35 -6.57
N PRO A 30 -1.27 12.36 -7.23
CA PRO A 30 -1.02 12.31 -8.68
C PRO A 30 0.16 11.41 -9.07
N GLU A 31 0.91 10.89 -8.10
CA GLU A 31 2.11 10.07 -8.32
C GLU A 31 1.77 8.63 -8.70
N SER A 32 2.75 7.93 -9.28
CA SER A 32 2.63 6.51 -9.60
C SER A 32 2.73 5.62 -8.36
N PHE A 33 2.19 4.41 -8.43
CA PHE A 33 2.34 3.41 -7.36
C PHE A 33 3.79 3.16 -6.96
N ARG A 34 4.73 3.18 -7.92
CA ARG A 34 6.17 2.98 -7.68
C ARG A 34 6.76 4.13 -6.86
N GLU A 35 6.42 5.36 -7.19
CA GLU A 35 6.88 6.56 -6.45
C GLU A 35 6.30 6.55 -5.04
N ILE A 36 4.98 6.35 -4.91
CA ILE A 36 4.30 6.26 -3.61
C ILE A 36 4.92 5.17 -2.74
N ALA A 37 5.15 3.97 -3.29
CA ALA A 37 5.73 2.86 -2.55
C ALA A 37 7.18 3.13 -2.12
N ALA A 38 7.96 3.85 -2.92
CA ALA A 38 9.35 4.19 -2.58
C ALA A 38 9.46 5.16 -1.39
N GLU A 39 8.42 5.94 -1.08
CA GLU A 39 8.38 6.84 0.07
C GLU A 39 7.94 6.18 1.39
N LEU A 40 7.35 4.98 1.28
CA LEU A 40 6.80 4.24 2.41
C LEU A 40 7.90 3.37 3.04
N SER A 41 7.98 3.42 4.37
CA SER A 41 8.62 2.40 5.19
C SER A 41 7.55 1.59 5.90
N ASP A 42 7.93 0.49 6.54
CA ASP A 42 7.03 -0.28 7.39
C ASP A 42 6.44 0.60 8.51
N GLU A 43 7.25 1.46 9.15
CA GLU A 43 6.77 2.36 10.21
C GLU A 43 5.78 3.40 9.70
N LYS A 44 6.04 4.02 8.54
CA LYS A 44 5.10 4.97 7.93
C LYS A 44 3.81 4.29 7.51
N SER A 45 3.91 3.04 7.04
CA SER A 45 2.76 2.23 6.62
C SER A 45 1.89 1.89 7.84
N ALA A 46 2.51 1.44 8.94
CA ALA A 46 1.83 1.17 10.20
C ALA A 46 1.16 2.42 10.79
N GLN A 47 1.83 3.57 10.77
CA GLN A 47 1.23 4.84 11.23
C GLN A 47 0.02 5.26 10.38
N PHE A 48 0.10 5.06 9.06
CA PHE A 48 -1.03 5.29 8.17
C PHE A 48 -2.18 4.32 8.49
N HIS A 49 -1.87 3.04 8.66
CA HIS A 49 -2.85 1.99 8.95
C HIS A 49 -3.58 2.28 10.26
N GLU A 50 -2.85 2.58 11.33
CA GLU A 50 -3.42 2.91 12.63
C GLU A 50 -4.38 4.11 12.53
N LYS A 51 -3.96 5.19 11.86
CA LYS A 51 -4.79 6.39 11.75
C LYS A 51 -6.04 6.17 10.89
N TRP A 52 -5.88 5.60 9.70
CA TRP A 52 -6.92 5.63 8.67
C TRP A 52 -7.71 4.34 8.55
N VAL A 53 -7.10 3.19 8.84
CA VAL A 53 -7.77 1.89 8.76
C VAL A 53 -8.41 1.58 10.10
N VAL A 54 -7.63 1.57 11.18
CA VAL A 54 -8.13 1.27 12.54
C VAL A 54 -8.92 2.45 13.10
N GLY A 55 -8.33 3.64 13.13
CA GLY A 55 -8.94 4.82 13.77
C GLY A 55 -10.15 5.38 13.03
N TYR A 56 -10.02 5.61 11.71
CA TYR A 56 -11.11 6.17 10.89
C TYR A 56 -12.08 5.10 10.36
N GLY A 57 -11.67 3.82 10.31
CA GLY A 57 -12.52 2.73 9.84
C GLY A 57 -12.49 2.48 8.33
N HIS A 58 -11.43 2.91 7.62
CA HIS A 58 -11.30 2.68 6.17
C HIS A 58 -10.82 1.25 5.85
N ALA A 59 -11.63 0.25 6.24
CA ALA A 59 -11.25 -1.16 6.21
C ALA A 59 -10.88 -1.70 4.81
N SER A 60 -11.45 -1.13 3.74
CA SER A 60 -11.18 -1.55 2.36
C SER A 60 -9.70 -1.45 1.95
N VAL A 61 -8.91 -0.60 2.63
CA VAL A 61 -7.46 -0.55 2.42
C VAL A 61 -6.80 -1.89 2.75
N ALA A 62 -7.22 -2.52 3.85
CA ALA A 62 -6.63 -3.78 4.32
C ALA A 62 -6.90 -4.98 3.39
N GLU A 63 -7.93 -4.89 2.54
CA GLU A 63 -8.28 -5.96 1.59
C GLU A 63 -7.18 -6.22 0.54
N HIS A 64 -6.29 -5.26 0.34
CA HIS A 64 -5.14 -5.39 -0.57
C HIS A 64 -3.94 -6.13 0.05
N ALA A 65 -3.95 -6.41 1.36
CA ALA A 65 -2.89 -7.15 2.03
C ALA A 65 -3.23 -8.65 2.09
N ILE A 66 -2.42 -9.48 1.43
CA ILE A 66 -2.62 -10.93 1.35
C ILE A 66 -1.50 -11.64 2.13
N LEU A 67 -1.88 -12.53 3.04
CA LEU A 67 -0.97 -13.41 3.78
C LEU A 67 -1.32 -14.86 3.49
N HIS A 68 -0.32 -15.67 3.14
CA HIS A 68 -0.45 -17.11 3.02
C HIS A 68 0.06 -17.77 4.31
N ILE A 69 -0.79 -18.55 4.97
CA ILE A 69 -0.50 -19.20 6.25
C ILE A 69 -0.76 -20.71 6.09
N ALA A 70 0.19 -21.54 6.47
CA ALA A 70 0.09 -23.01 6.49
C ALA A 70 0.91 -23.57 7.66
N PHE A 71 0.51 -24.75 8.17
CA PHE A 71 1.16 -25.46 9.28
C PHE A 71 1.66 -26.82 8.81
#